data_AF-A0A369HCJ7-F1
#
_entry.id   AF-A0A369HCJ7-F1
#
_cell.length_a   1.000
_cell.length_b   1.000
_cell.length_c   1.000
_cell.angle_alpha   90.00
_cell.angle_beta   90.00
_cell.angle_gamma   90.00
#
_symmetry.space_group_name_H-M   'P 1'
#
loop_
_entity.id
_entity.type
_entity.pdbx_description
1 polymer ?
#
loop_
_entity_poly.entity_id
_entity_poly.type
_entity_poly.pdbx_seq_one_letter_code
_entity_poly.pdbx_strand_id
1 'polypeptide(L)'
;MGWVRAASPDVEAQSQYGTIIAICIVLSILSVATVSCRLWIRAAARGLAGDDWMAALSMVFALAYSGLCIAQTKYGLGLPLKLRPKPNLIPYTRVNFAGRPIYQLGISFFKIALLISYLRLLKGTDQRTYRRLVWLTIFLVFFAHLGCSLSLILACTPVAKSWKPLMAGSCLPPGPSFTGYAIVTIVSDIVVAILPIPVLLKLNIRLEKKIGLIGIFMLGLFTTLCSIMRYTQINRIQYGDGNSTMLVLWGTIEFNVGNMVSSLPFLAPVCMKKAKDYRSKYSGGGSGGSSHGLSRSRGRKNTERFKLSDVSNDKTAFALSSKSKSASEDDIIISEGTTTDKTNHHSIVKSITYTVHVGDDAVEDRYHDKPSSV
;
A
#
# COMPACT_ATOMS: atom_id res chain seq x y z
N MET A 1 -10.02 -4.80 -38.69
CA MET A 1 -9.29 -6.06 -38.44
C MET A 1 -9.18 -6.82 -39.75
N GLY A 2 -8.26 -6.42 -40.64
CA GLY A 2 -8.27 -6.89 -42.04
C GLY A 2 -7.99 -8.38 -42.18
N TRP A 3 -6.95 -8.88 -41.50
CA TRP A 3 -6.62 -10.32 -41.53
C TRP A 3 -7.63 -11.17 -40.75
N VAL A 4 -8.19 -10.66 -39.66
CA VAL A 4 -9.20 -11.39 -38.85
C VAL A 4 -10.50 -11.58 -39.63
N ARG A 5 -10.90 -10.60 -40.46
CA ARG A 5 -12.11 -10.71 -41.30
C ARG A 5 -11.93 -11.59 -42.54
N ALA A 6 -10.68 -11.88 -42.92
CA ALA A 6 -10.32 -12.64 -44.11
C ALA A 6 -9.52 -13.91 -43.76
N ALA A 7 -9.50 -14.33 -42.49
CA ALA A 7 -8.74 -15.49 -42.04
C ALA A 7 -9.47 -16.77 -42.45
N SER A 8 -8.73 -17.74 -42.99
CA SER A 8 -9.25 -19.09 -43.15
C SER A 8 -9.45 -19.74 -41.76
N PRO A 9 -10.33 -20.75 -41.63
CA PRO A 9 -10.55 -21.46 -40.36
C PRO A 9 -9.24 -21.99 -39.73
N ASP A 10 -8.27 -22.41 -40.55
CA ASP A 10 -6.97 -22.91 -40.09
C ASP A 10 -6.09 -21.82 -39.47
N VAL A 11 -6.15 -20.59 -40.03
CA VAL A 11 -5.42 -19.43 -39.50
C VAL A 11 -6.04 -18.96 -38.20
N GLU A 12 -7.37 -18.99 -38.10
CA GLU A 12 -8.10 -18.67 -36.89
C GLU A 12 -7.79 -19.67 -35.76
N ALA A 13 -7.75 -20.98 -36.06
CA ALA A 13 -7.43 -22.03 -35.10
C ALA A 13 -6.01 -21.91 -34.51
N GLN A 14 -5.05 -21.38 -35.28
CA GLN A 14 -3.67 -21.16 -34.83
C GLN A 14 -3.47 -19.81 -34.14
N SER A 15 -4.48 -18.93 -34.16
CA SER A 15 -4.33 -17.57 -33.68
C SER A 15 -4.71 -17.42 -32.21
N GLN A 16 -3.85 -16.77 -31.43
CA GLN A 16 -4.08 -16.51 -30.01
C GLN A 16 -4.60 -15.08 -29.71
N TYR A 17 -5.04 -14.34 -30.73
CA TYR A 17 -5.43 -12.94 -30.56
C TYR A 17 -6.60 -12.73 -29.58
N GLY A 18 -7.60 -13.62 -29.58
CA GLY A 18 -8.73 -13.56 -28.67
C GLY A 18 -8.31 -13.66 -27.21
N THR A 19 -7.43 -14.62 -26.90
CA THR A 19 -6.84 -14.81 -25.57
C THR A 19 -6.04 -13.57 -25.13
N ILE A 20 -5.24 -12.99 -26.03
CA ILE A 20 -4.47 -11.77 -25.73
C ILE A 20 -5.40 -10.61 -25.39
N ILE A 21 -6.44 -10.38 -26.18
CA ILE A 21 -7.41 -9.31 -25.94
C ILE A 21 -8.13 -9.53 -24.61
N ALA A 22 -8.59 -10.75 -24.34
CA ALA A 22 -9.26 -11.10 -23.09
C ALA A 22 -8.37 -10.82 -21.88
N ILE A 23 -7.12 -11.28 -21.89
CA ILE A 23 -6.16 -11.04 -20.81
C ILE A 23 -5.90 -9.55 -20.63
N CYS A 24 -5.66 -8.80 -21.71
CA CYS A 24 -5.42 -7.37 -21.63
C CYS A 24 -6.61 -6.62 -21.01
N ILE A 25 -7.84 -6.91 -21.43
CA ILE A 25 -9.05 -6.24 -20.93
C ILE A 25 -9.30 -6.61 -19.48
N VAL A 26 -9.33 -7.91 -19.15
CA VAL A 26 -9.65 -8.39 -17.79
C VAL A 26 -8.63 -7.86 -16.78
N LEU A 27 -7.33 -7.99 -17.07
CA LEU A 27 -6.29 -7.51 -16.15
C LEU A 27 -6.29 -5.98 -16.03
N SER A 28 -6.56 -5.25 -17.13
CA SER A 28 -6.65 -3.79 -17.07
C SER A 28 -7.84 -3.34 -16.22
N ILE A 29 -9.01 -3.97 -16.35
CA ILE A 29 -10.19 -3.65 -15.54
C ILE A 29 -9.91 -3.93 -14.06
N LEU A 30 -9.36 -5.11 -13.74
CA LEU A 30 -9.01 -5.47 -12.36
C LEU A 30 -7.97 -4.51 -11.77
N SER A 31 -6.95 -4.15 -12.54
CA SER A 31 -5.93 -3.20 -12.12
C SER A 31 -6.50 -1.80 -11.89
N VAL A 32 -7.32 -1.29 -12.80
CA VAL A 32 -8.01 0.00 -12.65
C VAL A 32 -8.90 0.00 -11.41
N ALA A 33 -9.69 -1.04 -11.21
CA ALA A 33 -10.56 -1.15 -10.03
C ALA A 33 -9.75 -1.15 -8.72
N THR A 34 -8.65 -1.91 -8.69
CA THR A 34 -7.79 -2.02 -7.50
C THR A 34 -7.08 -0.71 -7.19
N VAL A 35 -6.48 -0.05 -8.19
CA VAL A 35 -5.78 1.22 -8.02
C VAL A 35 -6.77 2.34 -7.67
N SER A 36 -7.94 2.38 -8.32
CA SER A 36 -8.98 3.39 -8.02
C SER A 36 -9.51 3.22 -6.60
N CYS A 37 -9.71 1.99 -6.14
CA CYS A 37 -10.11 1.69 -4.76
C CYS A 37 -9.04 2.17 -3.76
N ARG A 38 -7.75 1.93 -4.04
CA ARG A 38 -6.64 2.48 -3.26
C ARG A 38 -6.71 4.01 -3.20
N LEU A 39 -6.82 4.69 -4.34
CA LEU A 39 -6.86 6.15 -4.41
C LEU A 39 -8.04 6.72 -3.63
N TRP A 40 -9.22 6.14 -3.78
CA TRP A 40 -10.42 6.56 -3.07
C TRP A 40 -10.27 6.41 -1.55
N ILE A 41 -9.83 5.24 -1.08
CA ILE A 41 -9.60 4.98 0.35
C ILE A 41 -8.61 5.98 0.94
N ARG A 42 -7.53 6.29 0.22
CA ARG A 42 -6.49 7.19 0.73
C ARG A 42 -6.91 8.64 0.69
N ALA A 43 -7.60 9.06 -0.37
CA ALA A 43 -8.22 10.39 -0.45
C ALA A 43 -9.19 10.60 0.73
N ALA A 44 -10.05 9.62 1.03
CA ALA A 44 -11.01 9.70 2.12
C ALA A 44 -10.37 9.65 3.53
N ALA A 45 -9.25 8.94 3.70
CA ALA A 45 -8.66 8.74 5.02
C ALA A 45 -7.66 9.82 5.43
N ARG A 46 -6.71 10.19 4.55
CA ARG A 46 -5.53 11.02 4.91
C ARG A 46 -5.04 11.91 3.76
N GLY A 47 -5.80 12.04 2.67
CA GLY A 47 -5.37 12.70 1.44
C GLY A 47 -4.36 11.89 0.62
N LEU A 48 -4.25 12.26 -0.66
CA LEU A 48 -3.33 11.66 -1.61
C LEU A 48 -1.88 12.07 -1.30
N ALA A 49 -0.93 11.15 -1.52
CA ALA A 49 0.50 11.42 -1.36
C ALA A 49 1.31 10.99 -2.60
N GLY A 50 2.63 11.18 -2.56
CA GLY A 50 3.51 10.88 -3.70
C GLY A 50 3.39 9.44 -4.23
N ASP A 51 3.18 8.46 -3.35
CA ASP A 51 2.98 7.07 -3.77
C ASP A 51 1.66 6.83 -4.52
N ASP A 52 0.62 7.64 -4.26
CA ASP A 52 -0.64 7.58 -5.02
C ASP A 52 -0.49 8.12 -6.42
N TRP A 53 0.19 9.27 -6.55
CA TRP A 53 0.45 9.86 -7.86
C TRP A 53 1.33 8.95 -8.72
N MET A 54 2.33 8.29 -8.13
CA MET A 54 3.14 7.31 -8.85
C MET A 54 2.36 6.06 -9.24
N ALA A 55 1.44 5.58 -8.38
CA ALA A 55 0.55 4.46 -8.71
C ALA A 55 -0.43 4.83 -9.84
N ALA A 56 -1.00 6.03 -9.82
CA ALA A 56 -1.87 6.54 -10.88
C ALA A 56 -1.11 6.71 -12.20
N LEU A 57 0.09 7.28 -12.16
CA LEU A 57 0.96 7.43 -13.33
C LEU A 57 1.32 6.07 -13.92
N SER A 58 1.71 5.11 -13.08
CA SER A 58 1.96 3.72 -13.49
C SER A 58 0.72 3.09 -14.15
N MET A 59 -0.47 3.31 -13.59
CA MET A 59 -1.72 2.80 -14.17
C MET A 59 -1.99 3.37 -15.57
N VAL A 60 -1.73 4.66 -15.80
CA VAL A 60 -1.84 5.27 -17.14
C VAL A 60 -0.91 4.58 -18.14
N PHE A 61 0.34 4.33 -17.76
CA PHE A 61 1.30 3.62 -18.60
C PHE A 61 0.87 2.15 -18.84
N ALA A 62 0.29 1.48 -17.85
CA ALA A 62 -0.23 0.13 -17.98
C ALA A 62 -1.40 0.08 -18.97
N LEU A 63 -2.33 1.04 -18.91
CA LEU A 63 -3.42 1.16 -19.90
C LEU A 63 -2.88 1.46 -21.30
N ALA A 64 -1.90 2.34 -21.43
CA ALA A 64 -1.26 2.63 -22.71
C ALA A 64 -0.60 1.37 -23.30
N TYR A 65 0.15 0.61 -22.48
CA TYR A 65 0.79 -0.63 -22.90
C TYR A 65 -0.23 -1.72 -23.28
N SER A 66 -1.27 -1.93 -22.48
CA SER A 66 -2.38 -2.85 -22.80
C SER A 66 -3.10 -2.45 -24.09
N GLY A 67 -3.34 -1.15 -24.29
CA GLY A 67 -3.95 -0.61 -25.50
C GLY A 67 -3.08 -0.83 -26.75
N LEU A 68 -1.76 -0.63 -26.63
CA LEU A 68 -0.80 -0.92 -27.69
C LEU A 68 -0.74 -2.43 -27.98
N CYS A 69 -0.79 -3.29 -26.96
CA CYS A 69 -0.87 -4.75 -27.15
C CYS A 69 -2.12 -5.14 -27.95
N ILE A 70 -3.30 -4.62 -27.58
CA ILE A 70 -4.55 -4.84 -28.32
C ILE A 70 -4.47 -4.26 -29.74
N ALA A 71 -3.83 -3.12 -29.95
CA ALA A 71 -3.61 -2.59 -31.29
C ALA A 71 -2.68 -3.51 -32.11
N GLN A 72 -1.67 -4.10 -31.49
CA GLN A 72 -0.69 -4.97 -32.14
C GLN A 72 -1.32 -6.29 -32.62
N THR A 73 -2.39 -6.78 -31.99
CA THR A 73 -3.15 -7.95 -32.49
C THR A 73 -3.77 -7.69 -33.87
N LYS A 74 -4.22 -6.45 -34.14
CA LYS A 74 -4.73 -6.05 -35.47
C LYS A 74 -3.68 -6.21 -36.57
N TYR A 75 -2.40 -6.21 -36.22
CA TYR A 75 -1.28 -6.32 -37.15
C TYR A 75 -0.59 -7.69 -37.12
N GLY A 76 -1.15 -8.68 -36.39
CA GLY A 76 -0.70 -10.07 -36.40
C GLY A 76 -0.03 -10.56 -35.12
N LEU A 77 -0.11 -9.82 -34.00
CA LEU A 77 0.23 -10.39 -32.68
C LEU A 77 -0.76 -11.52 -32.34
N GLY A 78 -0.26 -12.68 -31.90
CA GLY A 78 -1.07 -13.89 -31.69
C GLY A 78 -0.98 -14.90 -32.84
N LEU A 79 -0.51 -14.49 -34.02
CA LEU A 79 -0.24 -15.41 -35.13
C LEU A 79 1.22 -15.92 -35.10
N PRO A 80 1.45 -17.18 -35.52
CA PRO A 80 2.79 -17.66 -35.87
C PRO A 80 3.45 -16.70 -36.86
N LEU A 81 4.76 -16.48 -36.73
CA LEU A 81 5.49 -15.47 -37.51
C LEU A 81 5.29 -15.65 -39.03
N LYS A 82 5.25 -16.91 -39.50
CA LYS A 82 5.05 -17.28 -40.91
C LYS A 82 3.68 -16.87 -41.48
N LEU A 83 2.66 -16.80 -40.62
CA LEU A 83 1.29 -16.48 -41.01
C LEU A 83 0.97 -14.98 -40.88
N ARG A 84 1.92 -14.16 -40.40
CA ARG A 84 1.68 -12.72 -40.24
C ARG A 84 1.63 -12.03 -41.61
N PRO A 85 0.61 -11.18 -41.87
CA PRO A 85 0.53 -10.46 -43.12
C PRO A 85 1.74 -9.53 -43.30
N LYS A 86 2.51 -9.73 -44.38
CA LYS A 86 3.67 -8.89 -44.73
C LYS A 86 3.35 -7.39 -44.79
N PRO A 87 2.19 -6.94 -45.35
CA PRO A 87 1.83 -5.52 -45.36
C PRO A 87 1.70 -4.89 -43.96
N ASN A 88 1.42 -5.72 -42.94
CA ASN A 88 1.26 -5.25 -41.57
C ASN A 88 2.58 -5.13 -40.79
N LEU A 89 3.73 -5.44 -41.40
CA LEU A 89 5.03 -5.42 -40.73
C LEU A 89 5.38 -4.03 -40.17
N ILE A 90 5.20 -2.97 -40.96
CA ILE A 90 5.49 -1.59 -40.54
C ILE A 90 4.58 -1.12 -39.39
N PRO A 91 3.23 -1.22 -39.49
CA PRO A 91 2.39 -0.82 -38.36
C PRO A 91 2.63 -1.69 -37.11
N TYR A 92 2.91 -2.99 -37.28
CA TYR A 92 3.29 -3.88 -36.16
C TYR A 92 4.55 -3.39 -35.44
N THR A 93 5.63 -3.14 -36.19
CA THR A 93 6.91 -2.73 -35.62
C THR A 93 6.87 -1.31 -35.05
N ARG A 94 6.03 -0.42 -35.60
CA ARG A 94 5.79 0.92 -35.04
C ARG A 94 5.08 0.86 -33.68
N VAL A 95 4.03 0.05 -33.55
CA VAL A 95 3.36 -0.16 -32.26
C VAL A 95 4.30 -0.82 -31.26
N ASN A 96 5.10 -1.79 -31.70
CA ASN A 96 6.09 -2.45 -30.84
C ASN A 96 7.19 -1.47 -30.37
N PHE A 97 7.67 -0.60 -31.25
CA PHE A 97 8.63 0.46 -30.92
C PHE A 97 8.08 1.39 -29.83
N ALA A 98 6.82 1.84 -29.96
CA ALA A 98 6.18 2.69 -28.95
C ALA A 98 5.97 1.98 -27.61
N GLY A 99 5.58 0.70 -27.61
CA GLY A 99 5.27 -0.05 -26.40
C GLY A 99 6.47 -0.34 -25.50
N ARG A 100 7.66 -0.51 -26.08
CA ARG A 100 8.91 -0.85 -25.35
C ARG A 100 9.29 0.17 -24.25
N PRO A 101 9.47 1.48 -24.54
CA PRO A 101 9.79 2.46 -23.51
C PRO A 101 8.62 2.71 -22.54
N ILE A 102 7.36 2.62 -23.01
CA ILE A 102 6.17 2.75 -22.15
C ILE A 102 6.17 1.65 -21.09
N TYR A 103 6.41 0.40 -21.48
CA TYR A 103 6.55 -0.70 -20.54
C TYR A 103 7.67 -0.43 -19.53
N GLN A 104 8.86 -0.07 -20.01
CA GLN A 104 10.03 0.06 -19.14
C GLN A 104 9.88 1.19 -18.11
N LEU A 105 9.42 2.37 -18.54
CA LEU A 105 9.14 3.48 -17.62
C LEU A 105 7.95 3.15 -16.69
N GLY A 106 6.89 2.56 -17.23
CA GLY A 106 5.72 2.18 -16.48
C GLY A 106 6.02 1.24 -15.32
N ILE A 107 6.86 0.23 -15.55
CA ILE A 107 7.34 -0.68 -14.51
C ILE A 107 8.10 0.07 -13.41
N SER A 108 8.94 1.03 -13.79
CA SER A 108 9.67 1.84 -12.80
C SER A 108 8.71 2.60 -11.88
N PHE A 109 7.59 3.12 -12.40
CA PHE A 109 6.66 3.92 -11.62
C PHE A 109 5.90 3.13 -10.55
N PHE A 110 5.44 1.89 -10.81
CA PHE A 110 4.81 1.11 -9.73
C PHE A 110 5.83 0.71 -8.64
N LYS A 111 7.08 0.44 -9.04
CA LYS A 111 8.18 0.15 -8.08
C LYS A 111 8.45 1.37 -7.20
N ILE A 112 8.52 2.55 -7.80
CA ILE A 112 8.70 3.82 -7.06
C ILE A 112 7.49 4.07 -6.15
N ALA A 113 6.26 3.85 -6.60
CA ALA A 113 5.06 3.95 -5.78
C ALA A 113 5.15 3.05 -4.53
N LEU A 114 5.64 1.81 -4.71
CA LEU A 114 5.85 0.85 -3.64
C LEU A 114 6.99 1.28 -2.69
N LEU A 115 8.10 1.80 -3.19
CA LEU A 115 9.21 2.28 -2.36
C LEU A 115 8.81 3.52 -1.53
N ILE A 116 8.09 4.47 -2.13
CA ILE A 116 7.55 5.64 -1.40
C ILE A 116 6.53 5.18 -0.35
N SER A 117 5.73 4.16 -0.68
CA SER A 117 4.83 3.50 0.27
C SER A 117 5.58 2.98 1.52
N TYR A 118 6.80 2.45 1.34
CA TYR A 118 7.64 1.99 2.47
C TYR A 118 8.13 3.14 3.34
N LEU A 119 8.59 4.22 2.72
CA LEU A 119 9.01 5.42 3.44
C LEU A 119 7.89 5.94 4.35
N ARG A 120 6.65 5.89 3.85
CA ARG A 120 5.46 6.31 4.63
C ARG A 120 5.13 5.33 5.75
N LEU A 121 5.25 4.02 5.53
CA LEU A 121 5.00 3.00 6.57
C LEU A 121 5.94 3.15 7.78
N LEU A 122 7.16 3.63 7.53
CA LEU A 122 8.19 3.88 8.53
C LEU A 122 8.20 5.31 9.06
N LYS A 123 7.23 6.14 8.67
CA LYS A 123 7.04 7.47 9.25
C LYS A 123 6.71 7.30 10.74
N GLY A 124 7.63 7.72 11.61
CA GLY A 124 7.55 7.56 13.06
C GLY A 124 8.54 6.57 13.68
N THR A 125 9.36 5.86 12.89
CA THR A 125 10.49 5.05 13.40
C THR A 125 11.84 5.76 13.18
N ASP A 126 12.80 5.59 14.08
CA ASP A 126 14.15 6.18 13.99
C ASP A 126 15.10 5.37 13.09
N GLN A 127 14.62 4.99 11.90
CA GLN A 127 15.37 4.19 10.93
C GLN A 127 15.93 5.07 9.80
N ARG A 128 16.77 6.06 10.15
CA ARG A 128 17.31 7.05 9.19
C ARG A 128 18.12 6.42 8.07
N THR A 129 18.98 5.46 8.39
CA THR A 129 19.81 4.72 7.42
C THR A 129 18.94 4.00 6.39
N TYR A 130 17.88 3.32 6.84
CA TYR A 130 16.97 2.64 5.94
C TYR A 130 16.26 3.59 4.98
N ARG A 131 15.80 4.76 5.47
CA ARG A 131 15.15 5.74 4.59
C ARG A 131 16.10 6.25 3.50
N ARG A 132 17.39 6.44 3.81
CA ARG A 132 18.41 6.79 2.80
C ARG A 132 18.59 5.67 1.78
N LEU A 133 18.63 4.40 2.22
CA LEU A 133 18.70 3.26 1.31
C LEU A 133 17.49 3.19 0.37
N VAL A 134 16.28 3.41 0.87
CA VAL A 134 15.08 3.41 0.01
C VAL A 134 15.13 4.54 -1.03
N TRP A 135 15.54 5.75 -0.65
CA TRP A 135 15.70 6.84 -1.60
C TRP A 135 16.78 6.55 -2.66
N LEU A 136 17.91 5.95 -2.25
CA LEU A 136 18.93 5.47 -3.17
C LEU A 136 18.36 4.41 -4.13
N THR A 137 17.59 3.45 -3.64
CA THR A 137 16.92 2.45 -4.49
C THR A 137 15.94 3.09 -5.46
N ILE A 138 15.14 4.08 -5.04
CA ILE A 138 14.25 4.84 -5.94
C ILE A 138 15.04 5.45 -7.09
N PHE A 139 16.16 6.13 -6.76
CA PHE A 139 17.03 6.73 -7.76
C PHE A 139 17.59 5.68 -8.73
N LEU A 140 18.20 4.61 -8.21
CA LEU A 140 18.80 3.55 -9.01
C LEU A 140 17.78 2.88 -9.93
N VAL A 141 16.58 2.55 -9.42
CA VAL A 141 15.51 1.93 -10.21
C VAL A 141 15.06 2.88 -11.31
N PHE A 142 14.80 4.15 -11.00
CA PHE A 142 14.34 5.10 -12.00
C PHE A 142 15.38 5.30 -13.12
N PHE A 143 16.63 5.58 -12.77
CA PHE A 143 17.68 5.85 -13.76
C PHE A 143 18.08 4.62 -14.56
N ALA A 144 18.06 3.42 -13.97
CA ALA A 144 18.31 2.18 -14.71
C ALA A 144 17.22 1.94 -15.77
N HIS A 145 15.95 2.07 -15.38
CA HIS A 145 14.81 1.89 -16.30
C HIS A 145 14.72 3.02 -17.34
N LEU A 146 15.03 4.26 -16.96
CA LEU A 146 15.16 5.39 -17.88
C LEU A 146 16.27 5.13 -18.91
N GLY A 147 17.45 4.67 -18.48
CA GLY A 147 18.55 4.31 -19.36
C GLY A 147 18.18 3.21 -20.36
N CYS A 148 17.52 2.14 -19.89
CA CYS A 148 16.98 1.10 -20.78
C CYS A 148 15.96 1.66 -21.78
N SER A 149 15.09 2.59 -21.33
CA SER A 149 14.07 3.21 -22.19
C SER A 149 14.70 4.07 -23.29
N LEU A 150 15.69 4.88 -22.93
CA LEU A 150 16.46 5.69 -23.88
C LEU A 150 17.23 4.80 -24.85
N SER A 151 17.86 3.73 -24.36
CA SER A 151 18.54 2.75 -25.19
C SER A 151 17.59 2.07 -26.19
N LEU A 152 16.34 1.78 -25.79
CA LEU A 152 15.31 1.23 -26.69
C LEU A 152 14.87 2.23 -27.77
N ILE A 153 14.80 3.52 -27.44
CA ILE A 153 14.43 4.60 -28.38
C ILE A 153 15.56 4.85 -29.37
N LEU A 154 16.81 4.88 -28.88
CA LEU A 154 18.01 5.23 -29.64
C LEU A 154 18.78 4.01 -30.14
N ALA A 155 18.14 2.83 -30.14
CA ALA A 155 18.79 1.55 -30.43
C ALA A 155 19.37 1.44 -31.85
N CYS A 156 18.94 2.29 -32.78
CA CYS A 156 19.30 2.20 -34.19
C CYS A 156 19.79 3.53 -34.76
N THR A 157 20.65 3.44 -35.77
CA THR A 157 21.15 4.56 -36.57
C THR A 157 20.84 4.29 -38.06
N PRO A 158 19.87 5.01 -38.66
CA PRO A 158 18.98 6.01 -38.06
C PRO A 158 17.91 5.39 -37.15
N VAL A 159 17.39 6.16 -36.19
CA VAL A 159 16.35 5.73 -35.23
C VAL A 159 15.12 5.15 -35.93
N ALA A 160 14.78 5.69 -37.10
CA ALA A 160 13.67 5.21 -37.94
C ALA A 160 13.76 3.74 -38.35
N LYS A 161 14.98 3.17 -38.39
CA LYS A 161 15.18 1.74 -38.66
C LYS A 161 14.52 0.85 -37.61
N SER A 162 14.34 1.32 -36.38
CA SER A 162 13.69 0.53 -35.32
C SER A 162 12.21 0.22 -35.60
N TRP A 163 11.51 1.03 -36.40
CA TRP A 163 10.13 0.76 -36.86
C TRP A 163 9.99 0.64 -38.38
N LYS A 164 11.11 0.72 -39.11
CA LYS A 164 11.23 0.43 -40.54
C LYS A 164 12.39 -0.56 -40.71
N PRO A 165 12.19 -1.86 -40.39
CA PRO A 165 13.29 -2.83 -40.34
C PRO A 165 13.99 -3.05 -41.70
N LEU A 166 13.33 -2.74 -42.81
CA LEU A 166 13.87 -2.86 -44.18
C LEU A 166 14.75 -1.67 -44.59
N MET A 167 14.80 -0.60 -43.79
CA MET A 167 15.63 0.58 -44.06
C MET A 167 17.12 0.27 -43.85
N ALA A 168 18.01 0.88 -44.64
CA ALA A 168 19.45 0.81 -44.43
C ALA A 168 19.87 1.42 -43.08
N GLY A 169 21.01 0.97 -42.53
CA GLY A 169 21.55 1.41 -41.24
C GLY A 169 21.87 0.24 -40.31
N SER A 170 22.24 0.54 -39.07
CA SER A 170 22.59 -0.46 -38.05
C SER A 170 21.74 -0.29 -36.78
N CYS A 171 21.66 -1.36 -35.99
CA CYS A 171 20.98 -1.37 -34.69
C CYS A 171 21.83 -2.13 -33.69
N LEU A 172 21.63 -1.85 -32.41
CA LEU A 172 22.18 -2.66 -31.32
C LEU A 172 21.75 -4.14 -31.50
N PRO A 173 22.63 -5.10 -31.16
CA PRO A 173 22.33 -6.50 -31.30
C PRO A 173 21.14 -6.88 -30.39
N PRO A 174 20.01 -7.38 -30.94
CA PRO A 174 18.78 -7.58 -30.18
C PRO A 174 18.96 -8.51 -28.97
N GLY A 175 19.58 -9.68 -29.16
CA GLY A 175 19.77 -10.69 -28.10
C GLY A 175 20.45 -10.11 -26.84
N PRO A 176 21.71 -9.64 -26.93
CA PRO A 176 22.42 -9.04 -25.80
C PRO A 176 21.67 -7.85 -25.19
N SER A 177 21.07 -6.99 -26.01
CA SER A 177 20.36 -5.80 -25.54
C SER A 177 19.13 -6.15 -24.71
N PHE A 178 18.27 -7.04 -25.21
CA PHE A 178 17.07 -7.48 -24.48
C PHE A 178 17.42 -8.27 -23.23
N THR A 179 18.47 -9.08 -23.27
CA THR A 179 19.00 -9.76 -22.08
C THR A 179 19.42 -8.74 -21.02
N GLY A 180 20.15 -7.68 -21.39
CA GLY A 180 20.51 -6.60 -20.48
C GLY A 180 19.29 -5.92 -19.86
N TYR A 181 18.27 -5.60 -20.66
CA TYR A 181 17.03 -4.99 -20.16
C TYR A 181 16.28 -5.93 -19.20
N ALA A 182 16.23 -7.22 -19.50
CA ALA A 182 15.61 -8.22 -18.62
C ALA A 182 16.35 -8.34 -17.28
N ILE A 183 17.69 -8.37 -17.31
CA ILE A 183 18.51 -8.41 -16.09
C ILE A 183 18.23 -7.18 -15.21
N VAL A 184 18.20 -5.97 -15.79
CA VAL A 184 17.87 -4.75 -15.05
C VAL A 184 16.50 -4.85 -14.39
N THR A 185 15.49 -5.35 -15.10
CA THR A 185 14.15 -5.53 -14.53
C THR A 185 14.15 -6.56 -13.39
N ILE A 186 14.72 -7.75 -13.60
CA ILE A 186 14.80 -8.83 -12.59
C ILE A 186 15.54 -8.36 -11.33
N VAL A 187 16.72 -7.76 -11.49
CA VAL A 187 17.51 -7.27 -10.35
C VAL A 187 16.74 -6.18 -9.60
N SER A 188 16.07 -5.27 -10.31
CA SER A 188 15.24 -4.25 -9.66
C SER A 188 14.05 -4.86 -8.91
N ASP A 189 13.42 -5.93 -9.40
CA ASP A 189 12.33 -6.63 -8.70
C ASP A 189 12.84 -7.22 -7.39
N ILE A 190 13.97 -7.94 -7.44
CA ILE A 190 14.59 -8.58 -6.28
C ILE A 190 14.99 -7.54 -5.22
N VAL A 191 15.66 -6.46 -5.64
CA VAL A 191 16.08 -5.39 -4.72
C VAL A 191 14.87 -4.77 -4.02
N VAL A 192 13.82 -4.44 -4.78
CA VAL A 192 12.58 -3.85 -4.22
C VAL A 192 11.87 -4.82 -3.27
N ALA A 193 11.88 -6.12 -3.58
CA ALA A 193 11.27 -7.17 -2.77
C ALA A 193 11.99 -7.41 -1.43
N ILE A 194 13.33 -7.41 -1.44
CA ILE A 194 14.15 -7.72 -0.28
C ILE A 194 14.26 -6.53 0.67
N LEU A 195 14.30 -5.30 0.13
CA LEU A 195 14.49 -4.08 0.90
C LEU A 195 13.66 -4.01 2.21
N PRO A 196 12.36 -4.29 2.24
CA PRO A 196 11.55 -4.17 3.46
C PRO A 196 11.77 -5.30 4.48
N ILE A 197 12.29 -6.46 4.10
CA ILE A 197 12.36 -7.66 4.96
C ILE A 197 13.16 -7.40 6.25
N PRO A 198 14.40 -6.86 6.22
CA PRO A 198 15.21 -6.72 7.43
C PRO A 198 14.61 -5.75 8.46
N VAL A 199 13.95 -4.67 8.00
CA VAL A 199 13.30 -3.70 8.91
C VAL A 199 12.11 -4.32 9.59
N LEU A 200 11.37 -5.16 8.86
CA LEU A 200 10.13 -5.70 9.37
C LEU A 200 10.33 -6.89 10.29
N LEU A 201 11.45 -7.60 10.19
CA LEU A 201 11.88 -8.62 11.15
C LEU A 201 12.29 -8.01 12.51
N LYS A 202 12.75 -6.76 12.54
CA LYS A 202 13.26 -6.09 13.76
C LYS A 202 12.20 -5.35 14.56
N LEU A 203 11.00 -5.17 14.04
CA LEU A 203 9.97 -4.34 14.67
C LEU A 203 8.86 -5.24 15.23
N ASN A 204 8.39 -5.00 16.46
CA ASN A 204 7.23 -5.70 17.01
C ASN A 204 5.96 -5.16 16.32
N ILE A 205 5.59 -5.78 15.19
CA ILE A 205 4.65 -5.23 14.22
C ILE A 205 3.21 -5.66 14.53
N ARG A 206 2.30 -4.68 14.67
CA ARG A 206 0.84 -4.92 14.69
C ARG A 206 0.39 -5.62 13.41
N LEU A 207 -0.55 -6.57 13.51
CA LEU A 207 -1.01 -7.43 12.41
C LEU A 207 -1.28 -6.70 11.08
N GLU A 208 -1.84 -5.50 11.14
CA GLU A 208 -2.12 -4.63 9.98
C GLU A 208 -0.89 -4.37 9.10
N LYS A 209 0.26 -4.09 9.73
CA LYS A 209 1.53 -3.84 9.05
C LYS A 209 2.18 -5.15 8.58
N LYS A 210 1.93 -6.28 9.28
CA LYS A 210 2.41 -7.62 8.89
C LYS A 210 1.76 -8.10 7.60
N ILE A 211 0.49 -7.78 7.37
CA ILE A 211 -0.20 -8.16 6.12
C ILE A 211 0.30 -7.33 4.94
N GLY A 212 0.56 -6.04 5.15
CA GLY A 212 1.20 -5.20 4.14
C GLY A 212 2.53 -5.78 3.68
N LEU A 213 3.34 -6.30 4.61
CA LEU A 213 4.59 -6.99 4.31
C LEU A 213 4.40 -8.26 3.46
N ILE A 214 3.42 -9.09 3.80
CA ILE A 214 3.15 -10.31 3.03
C ILE A 214 2.77 -9.94 1.59
N GLY A 215 1.89 -8.95 1.41
CA GLY A 215 1.52 -8.48 0.06
C GLY A 215 2.72 -7.96 -0.75
N ILE A 216 3.64 -7.28 -0.07
CA ILE A 216 4.89 -6.80 -0.67
C ILE A 216 5.82 -7.94 -1.11
N PHE A 217 6.03 -8.93 -0.24
CA PHE A 217 6.87 -10.07 -0.55
C PHE A 217 6.29 -10.87 -1.73
N MET A 218 4.96 -11.06 -1.73
CA MET A 218 4.26 -11.69 -2.83
C MET A 218 4.37 -10.90 -4.14
N LEU A 219 4.30 -9.57 -4.08
CA LEU A 219 4.53 -8.71 -5.26
C LEU A 219 5.92 -8.94 -5.84
N GLY A 220 6.94 -8.92 -4.97
CA GLY A 220 8.34 -9.11 -5.37
C GLY A 220 8.58 -10.45 -6.05
N LEU A 221 8.09 -11.54 -5.43
CA LEU A 221 8.19 -12.88 -6.01
C LEU A 221 7.45 -13.00 -7.35
N PHE A 222 6.23 -12.47 -7.42
CA PHE A 222 5.40 -12.56 -8.61
C PHE A 222 6.00 -11.77 -9.79
N THR A 223 6.42 -10.53 -9.56
CA THR A 223 7.04 -9.68 -10.60
C THR A 223 8.35 -10.28 -11.09
N THR A 224 9.20 -10.76 -10.17
CA THR A 224 10.43 -11.49 -10.51
C THR A 224 10.15 -12.72 -11.37
N LEU A 225 9.13 -13.52 -11.03
CA LEU A 225 8.73 -14.69 -11.82
C LEU A 225 8.30 -14.28 -13.23
N CYS A 226 7.47 -13.24 -13.37
CA CYS A 226 7.06 -12.75 -14.69
C CYS A 226 8.25 -12.25 -15.51
N SER A 227 9.18 -11.53 -14.89
CA SER A 227 10.42 -11.07 -15.52
C SER A 227 11.29 -12.22 -16.02
N ILE A 228 11.41 -13.31 -15.25
CA ILE A 228 12.12 -14.53 -15.66
C ILE A 228 11.40 -15.21 -16.83
N MET A 229 10.08 -15.36 -16.74
CA MET A 229 9.28 -15.95 -17.83
C MET A 229 9.38 -15.12 -19.11
N ARG A 230 9.46 -13.80 -19.00
CA ARG A 230 9.70 -12.90 -20.14
C ARG A 230 11.11 -13.05 -20.70
N TYR A 231 12.11 -13.22 -19.85
CA TYR A 231 13.49 -13.48 -20.26
C TYR A 231 13.63 -14.78 -21.09
N THR A 232 12.95 -15.87 -20.70
CA THR A 232 13.00 -17.12 -21.48
C THR A 232 12.44 -16.94 -22.89
N GLN A 233 11.50 -16.01 -23.09
CA GLN A 233 10.97 -15.72 -24.43
C GLN A 233 11.98 -15.01 -25.33
N ILE A 234 12.97 -14.30 -24.78
CA ILE A 234 14.04 -13.70 -25.58
C ILE A 234 14.83 -14.80 -26.29
N ASN A 235 15.18 -15.88 -25.57
CA ASN A 235 15.85 -17.04 -26.16
C ASN A 235 15.01 -17.70 -27.26
N ARG A 236 13.71 -17.87 -27.04
CA ARG A 236 12.79 -18.38 -28.08
C ARG A 236 12.74 -17.48 -29.32
N ILE A 237 12.79 -16.16 -29.15
CA ILE A 237 12.78 -15.22 -30.27
C ILE A 237 14.10 -15.26 -31.05
N GLN A 238 15.24 -15.39 -30.36
CA GLN A 238 16.56 -15.41 -30.99
C GLN A 238 16.88 -16.74 -31.67
N TYR A 239 16.53 -17.87 -31.05
CA TYR A 239 16.97 -19.21 -31.47
C TYR A 239 15.83 -20.15 -31.87
N GLY A 240 14.57 -19.75 -31.66
CA GLY A 240 13.40 -20.57 -31.93
C GLY A 240 12.55 -20.06 -33.09
N ASP A 241 11.23 -19.99 -32.89
CA ASP A 241 10.25 -19.63 -33.92
C ASP A 241 10.09 -18.12 -34.16
N GLY A 242 10.87 -17.28 -33.46
CA GLY A 242 10.78 -15.83 -33.57
C GLY A 242 9.49 -15.22 -33.02
N ASN A 243 8.63 -16.01 -32.35
CA ASN A 243 7.31 -15.55 -31.94
C ASN A 243 7.36 -14.73 -30.65
N SER A 244 7.14 -13.42 -30.79
CA SER A 244 7.13 -12.46 -29.68
C SER A 244 5.82 -12.39 -28.87
N THR A 245 4.81 -13.21 -29.19
CA THR A 245 3.48 -13.14 -28.57
C THR A 245 3.54 -13.29 -27.05
N MET A 246 4.22 -14.33 -26.56
CA MET A 246 4.32 -14.59 -25.13
C MET A 246 5.16 -13.54 -24.40
N LEU A 247 6.16 -12.95 -25.06
CA LEU A 247 6.95 -11.86 -24.49
C LEU A 247 6.09 -10.63 -24.19
N VAL A 248 5.19 -10.28 -25.11
CA VAL A 248 4.27 -9.15 -24.92
C VAL A 248 3.25 -9.48 -23.82
N LEU A 249 2.69 -10.70 -23.84
CA LEU A 249 1.68 -11.14 -22.88
C LEU A 249 2.21 -11.17 -21.44
N TRP A 250 3.41 -11.75 -21.22
CA TRP A 250 4.05 -11.72 -19.90
C TRP A 250 4.31 -10.30 -19.43
N GLY A 251 4.71 -9.38 -20.32
CA GLY A 251 4.84 -7.97 -19.97
C GLY A 251 3.52 -7.32 -19.54
N THR A 252 2.40 -7.67 -20.18
CA THR A 252 1.07 -7.18 -19.77
C THR A 252 0.66 -7.72 -18.41
N ILE A 253 0.89 -9.02 -18.18
CA ILE A 253 0.59 -9.69 -16.90
C ILE A 253 1.41 -9.06 -15.78
N GLU A 254 2.73 -8.99 -15.95
CA GLU A 254 3.67 -8.39 -15.01
C GLU A 254 3.23 -6.99 -14.61
N PHE A 255 2.91 -6.15 -15.61
CA PHE A 255 2.65 -4.75 -15.37
C PHE A 255 1.29 -4.50 -14.68
N ASN A 256 0.22 -5.19 -15.11
CA ASN A 256 -1.10 -5.04 -14.47
C ASN A 256 -1.14 -5.67 -13.08
N VAL A 257 -0.62 -6.88 -12.93
CA VAL A 257 -0.61 -7.55 -11.61
C VAL A 257 0.36 -6.82 -10.67
N GLY A 258 1.48 -6.29 -11.16
CA GLY A 258 2.37 -5.44 -10.37
C GLY A 258 1.65 -4.24 -9.76
N ASN A 259 0.84 -3.54 -10.56
CA ASN A 259 0.00 -2.44 -10.08
C ASN A 259 -1.05 -2.90 -9.04
N MET A 260 -1.73 -4.03 -9.28
CA MET A 260 -2.69 -4.59 -8.33
C MET A 260 -2.04 -4.93 -7.00
N VAL A 261 -0.98 -5.75 -7.01
CA VAL A 261 -0.36 -6.25 -5.77
C VAL A 261 0.35 -5.11 -5.02
N SER A 262 0.89 -4.09 -5.70
CA SER A 262 1.43 -2.89 -5.03
C SER A 262 0.39 -2.08 -4.27
N SER A 263 -0.89 -2.24 -4.60
CA SER A 263 -2.02 -1.56 -3.96
C SER A 263 -2.62 -2.35 -2.79
N LEU A 264 -2.39 -3.67 -2.72
CA LEU A 264 -2.94 -4.54 -1.67
C LEU A 264 -2.55 -4.16 -0.24
N PRO A 265 -1.30 -3.75 0.07
CA PRO A 265 -0.92 -3.37 1.44
C PRO A 265 -1.79 -2.27 2.05
N PHE A 266 -2.41 -1.44 1.21
CA PHE A 266 -3.25 -0.32 1.62
C PHE A 266 -4.73 -0.70 1.70
N LEU A 267 -5.14 -1.67 0.88
CA LEU A 267 -6.50 -2.21 0.89
C LEU A 267 -6.73 -3.13 2.09
N ALA A 268 -5.71 -3.90 2.50
CA ALA A 268 -5.85 -4.93 3.52
C ALA A 268 -6.42 -4.44 4.87
N PRO A 269 -5.96 -3.31 5.46
CA PRO A 269 -6.52 -2.84 6.74
C PRO A 269 -8.00 -2.43 6.63
N VAL A 270 -8.40 -1.85 5.50
CA VAL A 270 -9.78 -1.41 5.27
C VAL A 270 -10.71 -2.61 5.02
N CYS A 271 -10.26 -3.57 4.21
CA CYS A 271 -10.99 -4.81 3.98
C CYS A 271 -11.18 -5.59 5.28
N MET A 272 -10.16 -5.65 6.14
CA MET A 272 -10.26 -6.32 7.44
C MET A 272 -11.24 -5.64 8.38
N LYS A 273 -11.24 -4.30 8.45
CA LYS A 273 -12.22 -3.56 9.25
C LYS A 273 -13.64 -3.83 8.76
N LYS A 274 -13.89 -3.69 7.46
CA LYS A 274 -15.22 -3.95 6.87
C LYS A 274 -15.65 -5.42 7.02
N ALA A 275 -14.73 -6.38 6.88
CA ALA A 275 -15.02 -7.80 7.08
C ALA A 275 -15.39 -8.11 8.53
N LYS A 276 -14.73 -7.48 9.50
CA LYS A 276 -15.09 -7.58 10.92
C LYS A 276 -16.47 -6.97 11.18
N ASP A 277 -16.74 -5.79 10.64
CA ASP A 277 -18.02 -5.09 10.79
C ASP A 277 -19.18 -5.91 10.16
N TYR A 278 -18.94 -6.50 8.98
CA TYR A 278 -19.89 -7.39 8.32
C TYR A 278 -20.11 -8.68 9.11
N ARG A 279 -19.06 -9.32 9.62
CA ARG A 279 -19.16 -10.50 10.47
C ARG A 279 -19.94 -10.21 11.76
N SER A 280 -19.72 -9.07 12.41
CA SER A 280 -20.51 -8.68 13.59
C SER A 280 -21.98 -8.37 13.27
N LYS A 281 -22.28 -7.89 12.06
CA LYS A 281 -23.66 -7.63 11.62
C LYS A 281 -24.45 -8.92 11.37
N TYR A 282 -23.79 -9.97 10.89
CA TYR A 282 -24.44 -11.25 10.57
C TYR A 282 -24.31 -12.31 11.68
N SER A 283 -23.36 -12.21 12.61
CA SER A 283 -23.32 -13.09 13.79
C SER A 283 -24.21 -12.62 14.95
N GLY A 284 -24.91 -11.49 14.80
CA GLY A 284 -25.90 -10.99 15.76
C GLY A 284 -27.33 -11.51 15.53
N GLY A 285 -27.54 -12.35 14.50
CA GLY A 285 -28.85 -12.88 14.14
C GLY A 285 -28.83 -14.41 14.02
N GLY A 286 -28.82 -15.11 15.15
CA GLY A 286 -28.99 -16.56 15.17
C GLY A 286 -28.50 -17.25 16.44
N SER A 287 -29.37 -17.28 17.47
CA SER A 287 -29.56 -18.33 18.49
C SER A 287 -29.90 -17.70 19.85
N GLY A 288 -31.20 -17.55 20.12
CA GLY A 288 -31.69 -17.58 21.49
C GLY A 288 -31.34 -18.94 22.11
N GLY A 289 -30.72 -18.89 23.28
CA GLY A 289 -30.27 -20.06 24.02
C GLY A 289 -29.94 -19.63 25.44
N SER A 290 -30.96 -19.68 26.29
CA SER A 290 -30.93 -19.44 27.72
C SER A 290 -29.73 -20.11 28.39
N SER A 291 -28.94 -19.35 29.12
CA SER A 291 -28.17 -19.90 30.23
C SER A 291 -28.16 -18.89 31.38
N HIS A 292 -29.02 -19.19 32.36
CA HIS A 292 -28.93 -18.71 33.72
C HIS A 292 -27.53 -19.02 34.26
N GLY A 293 -26.71 -17.99 34.47
CA GLY A 293 -25.50 -18.05 35.27
C GLY A 293 -25.72 -17.19 36.51
N LEU A 294 -26.05 -17.83 37.63
CA LEU A 294 -26.17 -17.19 38.94
C LEU A 294 -24.87 -16.47 39.29
N SER A 295 -25.00 -15.23 39.76
CA SER A 295 -24.10 -14.74 40.79
C SER A 295 -24.87 -13.85 41.76
N ARG A 296 -24.64 -14.17 43.02
CA ARG A 296 -25.45 -13.90 44.20
C ARG A 296 -24.78 -12.80 45.02
N SER A 297 -25.57 -12.10 45.84
CA SER A 297 -25.18 -11.15 46.90
C SER A 297 -25.05 -9.69 46.42
N ARG A 298 -25.67 -8.67 47.02
CA ARG A 298 -26.11 -8.51 48.42
C ARG A 298 -27.17 -7.39 48.45
N GLY A 299 -28.31 -7.66 49.08
CA GLY A 299 -29.38 -6.69 49.21
C GLY A 299 -29.11 -5.59 50.23
N ARG A 300 -29.71 -4.42 50.01
CA ARG A 300 -30.20 -3.55 51.08
C ARG A 300 -31.46 -2.84 50.60
N LYS A 301 -32.54 -3.07 51.37
CA LYS A 301 -33.94 -2.77 51.10
C LYS A 301 -34.19 -1.26 51.04
N ASN A 302 -34.98 -0.87 50.04
CA ASN A 302 -35.80 0.33 50.04
C ASN A 302 -37.05 0.06 50.90
N THR A 303 -37.55 1.06 51.63
CA THR A 303 -38.92 1.02 52.17
C THR A 303 -39.51 2.42 52.06
N GLU A 304 -40.65 2.44 51.40
CA GLU A 304 -41.39 3.57 50.85
C GLU A 304 -42.20 4.34 51.92
N ARG A 305 -42.73 5.51 51.55
CA ARG A 305 -44.18 5.81 51.62
C ARG A 305 -44.52 7.18 51.00
N PHE A 306 -45.49 7.16 50.06
CA PHE A 306 -46.57 8.11 49.70
C PHE A 306 -46.28 9.64 49.67
N LYS A 307 -46.78 10.45 48.72
CA LYS A 307 -48.18 10.56 48.23
C LYS A 307 -48.23 11.51 47.01
N LEU A 308 -49.30 11.39 46.23
CA LEU A 308 -49.67 12.14 45.03
C LEU A 308 -50.29 13.52 45.34
N SER A 309 -50.30 14.37 44.30
CA SER A 309 -51.25 15.43 43.90
C SER A 309 -51.00 16.91 44.27
N ASP A 310 -50.95 17.69 43.18
CA ASP A 310 -51.49 19.03 42.92
C ASP A 310 -50.70 20.33 43.21
N VAL A 311 -50.35 20.98 42.09
CA VAL A 311 -50.65 22.36 41.65
C VAL A 311 -50.10 23.54 42.47
N SER A 312 -49.40 24.41 41.73
CA SER A 312 -49.11 25.82 42.01
C SER A 312 -50.11 26.54 42.92
N ASN A 313 -49.62 27.29 43.90
CA ASN A 313 -49.60 28.74 43.73
C ASN A 313 -48.72 29.44 44.77
N ASP A 314 -48.41 30.65 44.35
CA ASP A 314 -47.58 31.69 44.91
C ASP A 314 -47.93 32.15 46.35
N LYS A 315 -46.91 32.76 46.97
CA LYS A 315 -46.94 33.78 48.04
C LYS A 315 -47.04 33.39 49.53
N THR A 316 -46.01 33.93 50.19
CA THR A 316 -45.99 34.68 51.46
C THR A 316 -45.87 33.94 52.78
N ALA A 317 -44.79 34.35 53.46
CA ALA A 317 -44.79 34.90 54.82
C ALA A 317 -44.40 33.98 55.98
N PHE A 318 -43.33 34.44 56.65
CA PHE A 318 -43.06 34.34 58.08
C PHE A 318 -42.73 32.94 58.62
N ALA A 319 -41.78 32.73 59.53
CA ALA A 319 -40.80 33.58 60.19
C ALA A 319 -39.91 32.65 61.05
N LEU A 320 -38.78 33.21 61.50
CA LEU A 320 -38.07 32.90 62.75
C LEU A 320 -37.37 31.51 62.83
N SER A 321 -36.03 31.47 62.79
CA SER A 321 -35.08 31.89 63.83
C SER A 321 -34.79 30.78 64.85
N SER A 322 -33.57 30.23 64.78
CA SER A 322 -32.62 30.03 65.89
C SER A 322 -31.53 29.07 65.39
N LYS A 323 -30.33 29.51 65.03
CA LYS A 323 -29.20 29.86 65.91
C LYS A 323 -28.67 28.65 66.71
N SER A 324 -27.57 28.06 66.22
CA SER A 324 -26.37 27.80 67.03
C SER A 324 -25.20 27.35 66.13
N LYS A 325 -24.20 28.22 65.98
CA LYS A 325 -22.81 27.86 65.65
C LYS A 325 -21.98 28.23 66.89
N SER A 326 -21.26 27.24 67.42
CA SER A 326 -20.15 27.38 68.37
C SER A 326 -18.88 27.27 67.51
N ALA A 327 -18.14 28.35 67.28
CA ALA A 327 -17.10 28.94 68.14
C ALA A 327 -15.73 28.28 67.90
N SER A 328 -14.81 29.08 67.34
CA SER A 328 -13.37 29.10 67.67
C SER A 328 -12.69 30.16 66.81
N GLU A 329 -12.15 31.17 67.48
CA GLU A 329 -10.76 31.65 67.42
C GLU A 329 -10.66 33.18 67.54
N ASP A 330 -10.01 33.56 68.63
CA ASP A 330 -9.61 34.91 69.00
C ASP A 330 -8.34 35.33 68.25
N ASP A 331 -8.27 36.66 68.09
CA ASP A 331 -7.09 37.52 68.26
C ASP A 331 -6.24 38.05 67.07
N ILE A 332 -6.33 39.39 66.97
CA ILE A 332 -5.28 40.42 66.74
C ILE A 332 -4.95 40.87 65.30
N ILE A 333 -5.73 41.88 64.86
CA ILE A 333 -5.38 43.27 64.45
C ILE A 333 -4.26 43.56 63.40
N ILE A 334 -4.75 43.96 62.22
CA ILE A 334 -4.48 45.15 61.36
C ILE A 334 -3.06 45.46 60.83
N SER A 335 -2.94 45.43 59.49
CA SER A 335 -2.39 46.54 58.68
C SER A 335 -2.91 46.47 57.24
N GLU A 336 -3.34 47.63 56.73
CA GLU A 336 -4.04 47.90 55.47
C GLU A 336 -3.24 47.63 54.18
N GLY A 337 -3.98 47.43 53.07
CA GLY A 337 -3.44 47.35 51.72
C GLY A 337 -4.48 46.99 50.66
N THR A 338 -5.39 47.92 50.38
CA THR A 338 -6.45 47.88 49.36
C THR A 338 -5.91 47.56 47.96
N THR A 339 -6.50 46.59 47.25
CA THR A 339 -7.29 46.83 46.02
C THR A 339 -7.75 45.52 45.39
N THR A 340 -9.01 45.56 44.99
CA THR A 340 -9.77 44.60 44.21
C THR A 340 -9.14 44.29 42.86
N ASP A 341 -9.00 43.02 42.51
CA ASP A 341 -9.47 42.58 41.20
C ASP A 341 -10.08 41.17 41.24
N LYS A 342 -11.31 41.11 40.75
CA LYS A 342 -12.11 39.89 40.57
C LYS A 342 -11.93 39.46 39.12
N THR A 343 -11.14 38.43 38.87
CA THR A 343 -11.29 37.66 37.63
C THR A 343 -11.34 36.18 37.95
N ASN A 344 -12.55 35.63 37.82
CA ASN A 344 -12.86 34.22 37.84
C ASN A 344 -12.06 33.49 36.76
N HIS A 345 -11.17 32.58 37.17
CA HIS A 345 -10.74 31.49 36.30
C HIS A 345 -10.98 30.15 37.00
N HIS A 346 -11.97 29.41 36.50
CA HIS A 346 -12.19 28.01 36.83
C HIS A 346 -10.99 27.18 36.35
N SER A 347 -10.19 26.66 37.28
CA SER A 347 -9.19 25.62 37.00
C SER A 347 -9.57 24.32 37.71
N ILE A 348 -9.68 23.23 36.96
CA ILE A 348 -9.95 21.89 37.50
C ILE A 348 -8.63 21.33 38.04
N VAL A 349 -8.56 21.14 39.36
CA VAL A 349 -7.42 20.50 40.02
C VAL A 349 -7.63 18.99 40.02
N LYS A 350 -6.70 18.23 39.40
CA LYS A 350 -6.68 16.76 39.43
C LYS A 350 -5.62 16.30 40.42
N SER A 351 -6.02 15.78 41.57
CA SER A 351 -5.13 15.12 42.53
C SER A 351 -4.95 13.64 42.17
N ILE A 352 -3.71 13.16 42.19
CA ILE A 352 -3.34 11.75 42.03
C ILE A 352 -2.62 11.35 43.31
N THR A 353 -3.12 10.33 44.00
CA THR A 353 -2.49 9.77 45.20
C THR A 353 -1.68 8.55 44.79
N TYR A 354 -0.38 8.54 45.14
CA TYR A 354 0.48 7.36 45.02
C TYR A 354 0.70 6.76 46.41
N THR A 355 0.56 5.45 46.52
CA THR A 355 0.97 4.70 47.71
C THR A 355 2.25 3.96 47.37
N VAL A 356 3.34 4.29 48.06
CA VAL A 356 4.64 3.63 47.91
C VAL A 356 4.79 2.64 49.06
N HIS A 357 5.00 1.36 48.74
CA HIS A 357 5.39 0.36 49.73
C HIS A 357 6.91 0.22 49.68
N VAL A 358 7.56 0.54 50.80
CA VAL A 358 8.99 0.27 51.03
C VAL A 358 9.06 -1.08 51.73
N GLY A 359 9.78 -2.04 51.14
CA GLY A 359 10.10 -3.31 51.78
C GLY A 359 11.32 -3.14 52.67
N ASP A 360 11.20 -3.53 53.94
CA ASP A 360 12.31 -3.63 54.87
C ASP A 360 13.05 -4.95 54.62
N ASP A 361 14.16 -4.90 53.89
CA ASP A 361 15.18 -5.94 53.95
C ASP A 361 16.47 -5.33 54.51
N ALA A 362 16.95 -6.03 55.53
CA ALA A 362 17.87 -5.56 56.55
C ALA A 362 19.31 -5.33 56.08
N VAL A 363 19.94 -4.45 56.85
CA VAL A 363 21.35 -4.10 56.95
C VAL A 363 22.18 -5.28 57.48
N GLU A 364 23.30 -5.58 56.82
CA GLU A 364 24.61 -6.05 57.34
C GLU A 364 25.42 -6.53 56.12
N ASP A 365 26.68 -6.21 55.86
CA ASP A 365 27.71 -5.62 56.70
C ASP A 365 28.82 -5.01 55.80
N ARG A 366 29.58 -4.07 56.38
CA ARG A 366 30.70 -3.38 55.73
C ARG A 366 32.00 -4.21 55.81
N TYR A 367 32.93 -3.87 54.90
CA TYR A 367 34.39 -3.78 55.14
C TYR A 367 35.27 -5.01 54.81
N HIS A 368 35.93 -5.02 53.64
CA HIS A 368 37.42 -4.94 53.49
C HIS A 368 37.92 -5.26 52.07
N ASP A 369 38.84 -4.39 51.62
CA ASP A 369 40.02 -4.59 50.75
C ASP A 369 39.98 -5.12 49.29
N LYS A 370 40.66 -4.31 48.45
CA LYS A 370 41.31 -4.62 47.15
C LYS A 370 42.56 -5.52 47.38
N PRO A 371 43.42 -5.81 46.37
CA PRO A 371 43.22 -6.45 45.05
C PRO A 371 44.27 -7.58 44.81
N SER A 372 44.08 -8.49 43.83
CA SER A 372 45.20 -9.08 43.06
C SER A 372 44.76 -10.17 42.07
N SER A 373 45.23 -10.01 40.83
CA SER A 373 45.67 -11.03 39.84
C SER A 373 45.37 -12.52 40.09
N VAL A 374 44.79 -13.19 39.09
CA VAL A 374 45.46 -14.03 38.06
C VAL A 374 44.53 -14.13 36.85
#